data_AF-A0A202DV35-F1
#
_entry.id   AF-A0A202DV35-F1
#
_cell.length_a   1.000
_cell.length_b   1.000
_cell.length_c   1.000
_cell.angle_alpha   90.00
_cell.angle_beta   90.00
_cell.angle_gamma   90.00
#
_symmetry.space_group_name_H-M   'P 1'
#
loop_
_entity.id
_entity.type
_entity.pdbx_description
1 polymer ?
#
loop_
_entity_poly.entity_id
_entity_poly.type
_entity_poly.pdbx_seq_one_letter_code
_entity_poly.pdbx_strand_id
1 'polypeptide(L)'
;MYQTRLKSLRDGFSHGLSFVGWLILGLVILRPNAWAETETHLLGHVKYQATGVSQRSGSLSAFLGADKYLTNEVDLRLGANRYFGDFHFDLQAELLGSGGGGVSPMDGGASDAYLLNRLLGRATLPNDDRRLLDLTLNDESSDFSTALRLDRISLSYFTDNIVIKLGRQAITWGNGLSLSVLDVYNPFEPLAIDKDYKTGDDLAYVQLPFSNGDDLQLLYVQRRNPDTRSIEAIESSFASKYHGALPENELDYDVLLARHHDEQHFAVGFSKSLVGAVLRSDFRYAILPDESDEFSFLVNVDRTWVVFEKNLYTFLEYYRNGLGVSDGNYLSLDENLVDRISRGEVFTLGRDFLSLGARLELTALLQVYSNMLINLHDESGVGQLRFEYDLAENLLVTFGFNVAYGAEGSEYGGIPVQFAGEEKTLAAPNEVYLRVAYYY
;
A
#
# COMPACT_ATOMS: atom_id res chain seq x y z
N MET A 1 -13.90 -35.08 -19.15
CA MET A 1 -13.91 -34.07 -18.07
C MET A 1 -12.97 -32.89 -18.33
N TYR A 2 -11.81 -33.06 -18.97
CA TYR A 2 -10.86 -31.95 -19.25
C TYR A 2 -11.32 -30.96 -20.33
N GLN A 3 -11.94 -31.44 -21.43
CA GLN A 3 -12.43 -30.54 -22.49
C GLN A 3 -13.72 -29.78 -22.13
N THR A 4 -14.49 -30.26 -21.16
CA THR A 4 -15.73 -29.61 -20.72
C THR A 4 -15.45 -28.38 -19.85
N ARG A 5 -14.35 -28.39 -19.08
CA ARG A 5 -13.87 -27.23 -18.28
C ARG A 5 -13.27 -26.12 -19.15
N LEU A 6 -12.50 -26.45 -20.20
CA LEU A 6 -11.99 -25.45 -21.16
C LEU A 6 -13.10 -24.73 -21.93
N LYS A 7 -14.23 -25.41 -22.16
CA LYS A 7 -15.40 -24.80 -22.81
C LYS A 7 -16.16 -23.88 -21.85
N SER A 8 -16.36 -24.27 -20.58
CA SER A 8 -16.98 -23.38 -19.58
C SER A 8 -16.08 -22.20 -19.20
N LEU A 9 -14.75 -22.35 -19.30
CA LEU A 9 -13.78 -21.27 -19.12
C LEU A 9 -13.84 -20.26 -20.28
N ARG A 10 -13.88 -20.71 -21.54
CA ARG A 10 -14.04 -19.83 -22.70
C ARG A 10 -15.40 -19.11 -22.70
N ASP A 11 -16.46 -19.81 -22.32
CA ASP A 11 -17.80 -19.25 -22.23
C ASP A 11 -17.89 -18.28 -21.03
N GLY A 12 -17.31 -18.60 -19.87
CA GLY A 12 -17.21 -17.71 -18.70
C GLY A 12 -16.37 -16.46 -18.93
N PHE A 13 -15.24 -16.57 -19.64
CA PHE A 13 -14.40 -15.43 -20.05
C PHE A 13 -15.14 -14.51 -21.02
N SER A 14 -15.87 -15.08 -21.99
CA SER A 14 -16.69 -14.31 -22.93
C SER A 14 -17.88 -13.63 -22.24
N HIS A 15 -18.47 -14.29 -21.22
CA HIS A 15 -19.59 -13.76 -20.47
C HIS A 15 -19.17 -12.70 -19.43
N GLY A 16 -18.03 -12.86 -18.75
CA GLY A 16 -17.49 -11.89 -17.78
C GLY A 16 -17.00 -10.59 -18.44
N LEU A 17 -16.23 -10.70 -19.54
CA LEU A 17 -15.88 -9.54 -20.37
C LEU A 17 -17.12 -8.91 -21.02
N SER A 18 -18.12 -9.71 -21.40
CA SER A 18 -19.39 -9.14 -21.88
C SER A 18 -20.15 -8.46 -20.76
N PHE A 19 -20.17 -8.96 -19.51
CA PHE A 19 -20.93 -8.37 -18.42
C PHE A 19 -20.31 -7.04 -17.95
N VAL A 20 -19.00 -6.99 -17.75
CA VAL A 20 -18.27 -5.73 -17.46
C VAL A 20 -18.34 -4.79 -18.65
N GLY A 21 -18.21 -5.31 -19.87
CA GLY A 21 -18.44 -4.56 -21.10
C GLY A 21 -19.85 -3.99 -21.18
N TRP A 22 -20.90 -4.74 -20.85
CA TRP A 22 -22.31 -4.31 -20.82
C TRP A 22 -22.62 -3.38 -19.64
N LEU A 23 -21.87 -3.46 -18.53
CA LEU A 23 -22.00 -2.56 -17.38
C LEU A 23 -21.35 -1.21 -17.68
N ILE A 24 -20.15 -1.20 -18.27
CA ILE A 24 -19.47 -0.01 -18.78
C ILE A 24 -20.29 0.61 -19.91
N LEU A 25 -20.73 -0.19 -20.90
CA LEU A 25 -21.58 0.27 -21.99
C LEU A 25 -22.95 0.73 -21.46
N GLY A 26 -23.50 0.07 -20.44
CA GLY A 26 -24.75 0.45 -19.77
C GLY A 26 -24.63 1.79 -19.03
N LEU A 27 -23.51 2.05 -18.37
CA LEU A 27 -23.23 3.34 -17.71
C LEU A 27 -22.90 4.46 -18.71
N VAL A 28 -22.30 4.12 -19.85
CA VAL A 28 -22.07 5.05 -20.99
C VAL A 28 -23.38 5.35 -21.76
N ILE A 29 -24.31 4.39 -21.84
CA ILE A 29 -25.59 4.51 -22.57
C ILE A 29 -26.71 5.06 -21.68
N LEU A 30 -26.65 4.91 -20.35
CA LEU A 30 -27.51 5.63 -19.41
C LEU A 30 -27.08 7.11 -19.37
N ARG A 31 -27.34 7.81 -20.47
CA ARG A 31 -27.66 9.24 -20.46
C ARG A 31 -29.11 9.37 -20.01
N PRO A 32 -29.42 9.59 -18.72
CA PRO A 32 -30.71 10.18 -18.41
C PRO A 32 -30.76 11.51 -19.18
N ASN A 33 -31.67 11.61 -20.14
CA ASN A 33 -31.93 12.84 -20.91
C ASN A 33 -32.50 13.99 -20.07
N ALA A 34 -32.46 13.85 -18.74
CA ALA A 34 -32.64 14.92 -17.80
C ALA A 34 -31.30 15.07 -17.09
N TRP A 35 -30.81 16.31 -16.96
CA TRP A 35 -29.58 16.74 -16.25
C TRP A 35 -28.39 16.92 -17.21
N ALA A 36 -28.51 17.95 -18.04
CA ALA A 36 -27.66 18.23 -19.20
C ALA A 36 -26.45 19.15 -18.92
N GLU A 37 -25.93 19.21 -17.69
CA GLU A 37 -24.82 20.13 -17.34
C GLU A 37 -23.61 19.48 -16.66
N THR A 38 -23.52 18.14 -16.56
CA THR A 38 -22.38 17.50 -15.86
C THR A 38 -21.52 16.66 -16.80
N GLU A 39 -20.24 17.03 -16.89
CA GLU A 39 -19.20 16.30 -17.61
C GLU A 39 -18.81 15.04 -16.81
N THR A 40 -18.74 13.90 -17.49
CA THR A 40 -18.09 12.70 -16.95
C THR A 40 -16.61 12.79 -17.31
N HIS A 41 -15.74 12.76 -16.29
CA HIS A 41 -14.30 12.71 -16.52
C HIS A 41 -13.83 11.25 -16.53
N LEU A 42 -13.20 10.87 -17.64
CA LEU A 42 -12.45 9.62 -17.74
C LEU A 42 -11.01 9.92 -17.35
N LEU A 43 -10.43 9.04 -16.54
CA LEU A 43 -9.02 9.09 -16.17
C LEU A 43 -8.45 7.69 -16.09
N GLY A 44 -7.16 7.52 -16.25
CA GLY A 44 -6.56 6.22 -16.04
C GLY A 44 -5.08 6.15 -16.37
N HIS A 45 -4.57 4.93 -16.38
CA HIS A 45 -3.20 4.68 -16.78
C HIS A 45 -3.00 3.30 -17.40
N VAL A 46 -1.91 3.19 -18.13
CA VAL A 46 -1.32 1.94 -18.60
C VAL A 46 0.12 1.93 -18.14
N LYS A 47 0.48 0.94 -17.32
CA LYS A 47 1.83 0.75 -16.79
C LYS A 47 2.35 -0.61 -17.18
N TYR A 48 3.60 -0.66 -17.61
CA TYR A 48 4.35 -1.89 -17.78
C TYR A 48 5.68 -1.76 -17.03
N GLN A 49 6.03 -2.78 -16.25
CA GLN A 49 7.27 -2.86 -15.51
C GLN A 49 7.97 -4.19 -15.78
N ALA A 50 9.27 -4.14 -16.04
CA ALA A 50 10.15 -5.29 -16.08
C ALA A 50 11.16 -5.18 -14.94
N THR A 51 11.26 -6.22 -14.11
CA THR A 51 12.14 -6.24 -12.95
C THR A 51 13.07 -7.45 -13.01
N GLY A 52 14.37 -7.18 -13.11
CA GLY A 52 15.40 -8.19 -12.95
C GLY A 52 15.72 -8.37 -11.47
N VAL A 53 15.57 -9.60 -10.98
CA VAL A 53 15.78 -9.96 -9.58
C VAL A 53 17.02 -10.84 -9.46
N SER A 54 17.86 -10.56 -8.47
CA SER A 54 19.01 -11.39 -8.10
C SER A 54 18.95 -11.69 -6.61
N GLN A 55 18.76 -12.96 -6.28
CA GLN A 55 18.77 -13.45 -4.91
C GLN A 55 20.20 -13.50 -4.35
N ARG A 56 20.31 -13.48 -3.01
CA ARG A 56 21.59 -13.72 -2.32
C ARG A 56 21.96 -15.20 -2.44
N SER A 57 23.25 -15.48 -2.63
CA SER A 57 23.76 -16.86 -2.62
C SER A 57 23.46 -17.52 -1.27
N GLY A 58 22.99 -18.77 -1.30
CA GLY A 58 22.57 -19.50 -0.09
C GLY A 58 21.14 -19.22 0.39
N SER A 59 20.42 -18.29 -0.26
CA SER A 59 19.02 -18.05 0.07
C SER A 59 18.11 -19.23 -0.27
N LEU A 60 17.00 -19.34 0.45
CA LEU A 60 15.98 -20.36 0.18
C LEU A 60 15.39 -20.20 -1.22
N SER A 61 15.13 -18.97 -1.68
CA SER A 61 14.63 -18.70 -3.03
C SER A 61 15.59 -19.18 -4.11
N ALA A 62 16.91 -18.93 -3.96
CA ALA A 62 17.91 -19.45 -4.89
C ALA A 62 17.98 -20.98 -4.88
N PHE A 63 17.87 -21.61 -3.70
CA PHE A 63 17.83 -23.07 -3.57
C PHE A 63 16.61 -23.70 -4.26
N LEU A 64 15.47 -23.02 -4.23
CA LEU A 64 14.24 -23.42 -4.92
C LEU A 64 14.26 -23.14 -6.43
N GLY A 65 15.39 -22.68 -6.98
CA GLY A 65 15.59 -22.48 -8.42
C GLY A 65 15.35 -21.04 -8.91
N ALA A 66 15.06 -20.10 -8.01
CA ALA A 66 14.81 -18.70 -8.35
C ALA A 66 16.01 -17.79 -8.03
N ASP A 67 17.22 -18.15 -8.46
CA ASP A 67 18.43 -17.35 -8.18
C ASP A 67 18.41 -15.99 -8.90
N LYS A 68 18.28 -16.02 -10.24
CA LYS A 68 18.15 -14.83 -11.07
C LYS A 68 17.01 -15.00 -12.03
N TYR A 69 16.10 -14.04 -12.05
CA TYR A 69 14.92 -14.11 -12.87
C TYR A 69 14.44 -12.72 -13.29
N LEU A 70 13.55 -12.71 -14.28
CA LEU A 70 12.86 -11.52 -14.75
C LEU A 70 11.38 -11.66 -14.42
N THR A 71 10.80 -10.66 -13.78
CA THR A 71 9.35 -10.51 -13.63
C THR A 71 8.85 -9.39 -14.53
N ASN A 72 7.61 -9.50 -14.95
CA ASN A 72 6.91 -8.56 -15.81
C ASN A 72 5.55 -8.28 -15.17
N GLU A 73 5.24 -7.01 -15.02
CA GLU A 73 4.00 -6.53 -14.42
C GLU A 73 3.30 -5.58 -15.38
N VAL A 74 1.99 -5.72 -15.48
CA VAL A 74 1.10 -4.84 -16.23
C VAL A 74 0.02 -4.35 -15.26
N ASP A 75 -0.22 -3.04 -15.28
CA ASP A 75 -1.30 -2.41 -14.54
C ASP A 75 -2.07 -1.47 -15.49
N LEU A 76 -3.33 -1.82 -15.72
CA LEU A 76 -4.28 -1.02 -16.49
C LEU A 76 -5.37 -0.51 -15.55
N ARG A 77 -5.48 0.81 -15.39
CA ARG A 77 -6.55 1.44 -14.64
C ARG A 77 -7.46 2.25 -15.55
N LEU A 78 -8.76 2.14 -15.33
CA LEU A 78 -9.80 2.97 -15.94
C LEU A 78 -10.71 3.51 -14.84
N GLY A 79 -10.80 4.83 -14.75
CA GLY A 79 -11.64 5.56 -13.82
C GLY A 79 -12.70 6.39 -14.54
N ALA A 80 -13.86 6.47 -13.91
CA ALA A 80 -14.94 7.38 -14.28
C ALA A 80 -15.51 7.99 -13.01
N ASN A 81 -15.58 9.32 -12.98
CA ASN A 81 -16.24 10.04 -11.90
C ASN A 81 -17.29 11.00 -12.43
N ARG A 82 -18.26 11.32 -11.57
CA ARG A 82 -19.37 12.22 -11.92
C ARG A 82 -19.92 12.95 -10.71
N TYR A 83 -20.09 14.26 -10.86
CA TYR A 83 -20.83 15.10 -9.93
C TYR A 83 -22.29 15.27 -10.38
N PHE A 84 -23.21 15.29 -9.43
CA PHE A 84 -24.64 15.55 -9.67
C PHE A 84 -25.29 16.22 -8.45
N GLY A 85 -25.34 17.56 -8.48
CA GLY A 85 -25.68 18.35 -7.29
C GLY A 85 -24.63 18.16 -6.21
N ASP A 86 -25.08 17.91 -4.98
CA ASP A 86 -24.24 17.68 -3.80
C ASP A 86 -23.61 16.27 -3.77
N PHE A 87 -23.85 15.45 -4.79
CA PHE A 87 -23.36 14.08 -4.85
C PHE A 87 -22.19 13.91 -5.83
N HIS A 88 -21.31 12.98 -5.48
CA HIS A 88 -20.19 12.54 -6.31
C HIS A 88 -20.13 11.02 -6.35
N PHE A 89 -20.08 10.45 -7.55
CA PHE A 89 -19.88 9.04 -7.78
C PHE A 89 -18.50 8.80 -8.38
N ASP A 90 -17.75 7.83 -7.82
CA ASP A 90 -16.42 7.43 -8.28
C ASP A 90 -16.40 5.91 -8.53
N LEU A 91 -15.98 5.53 -9.74
CA LEU A 91 -15.83 4.14 -10.17
C LEU A 91 -14.44 3.97 -10.80
N GLN A 92 -13.67 3.01 -10.32
CA GLN A 92 -12.37 2.67 -10.89
C GLN A 92 -12.22 1.16 -11.00
N ALA A 93 -11.92 0.70 -12.22
CA ALA A 93 -11.60 -0.67 -12.54
C ALA A 93 -10.11 -0.79 -12.84
N GLU A 94 -9.52 -1.93 -12.44
CA GLU A 94 -8.10 -2.19 -12.53
C GLU A 94 -7.89 -3.63 -13.04
N LEU A 95 -7.01 -3.79 -14.03
CA LEU A 95 -6.52 -5.08 -14.49
C LEU A 95 -5.02 -5.16 -14.22
N LEU A 96 -4.64 -6.08 -13.34
CA LEU A 96 -3.27 -6.38 -12.98
C LEU A 96 -2.87 -7.72 -13.61
N GLY A 97 -1.65 -7.78 -14.12
CA GLY A 97 -1.03 -9.02 -14.57
C GLY A 97 0.41 -9.07 -14.09
N SER A 98 0.84 -10.21 -13.58
CA SER A 98 2.23 -10.44 -13.18
C SER A 98 2.68 -11.81 -13.66
N GLY A 99 3.89 -11.91 -14.19
CA GLY A 99 4.50 -13.20 -14.49
C GLY A 99 5.96 -13.12 -14.90
N GLY A 100 6.55 -14.28 -15.14
CA GLY A 100 7.98 -14.41 -15.37
C GLY A 100 8.58 -15.51 -14.51
N GLY A 101 9.88 -15.43 -14.26
CA GLY A 101 10.56 -16.38 -13.38
C GLY A 101 10.35 -16.06 -11.90
N GLY A 102 10.74 -17.00 -11.04
CA GLY A 102 10.56 -16.91 -9.59
C GLY A 102 10.02 -18.22 -9.03
N VAL A 103 9.82 -18.28 -7.72
CA VAL A 103 9.04 -19.39 -7.12
C VAL A 103 7.58 -18.95 -7.08
N SER A 104 6.68 -19.77 -7.62
CA SER A 104 5.24 -19.49 -7.57
C SER A 104 4.78 -19.21 -6.12
N PRO A 105 3.84 -18.27 -5.92
CA PRO A 105 3.23 -18.06 -4.61
C PRO A 105 2.73 -19.36 -4.01
N MET A 106 2.87 -19.50 -2.69
CA MET A 106 2.32 -20.66 -1.99
C MET A 106 0.84 -20.42 -1.69
N ASP A 107 -0.01 -21.36 -2.12
CA ASP A 107 -1.38 -21.49 -1.63
C ASP A 107 -1.35 -21.98 -0.18
N GLY A 108 -1.80 -21.15 0.74
CA GLY A 108 -1.94 -21.45 2.17
C GLY A 108 -2.90 -20.46 2.82
N GLY A 109 -3.35 -20.74 4.05
CA GLY A 109 -4.22 -19.83 4.80
C GLY A 109 -3.68 -18.39 4.83
N ALA A 110 -4.60 -17.41 4.85
CA ALA A 110 -4.31 -16.03 4.44
C ALA A 110 -3.15 -15.36 5.21
N SER A 111 -2.89 -15.74 6.46
CA SER A 111 -1.84 -15.11 7.29
C SER A 111 -0.44 -15.67 7.04
N ASP A 112 -0.25 -16.98 7.18
CA ASP A 112 1.06 -17.63 7.08
C ASP A 112 1.62 -17.59 5.66
N ALA A 113 0.74 -17.76 4.65
CA ALA A 113 1.14 -17.70 3.26
C ALA A 113 1.60 -16.28 2.87
N TYR A 114 0.94 -15.23 3.36
CA TYR A 114 1.33 -13.85 3.09
C TYR A 114 2.71 -13.53 3.67
N LEU A 115 2.94 -13.82 4.94
CA LEU A 115 4.23 -13.57 5.58
C LEU A 115 5.35 -14.33 4.85
N LEU A 116 5.14 -15.61 4.54
CA LEU A 116 6.16 -16.40 3.85
C LEU A 116 6.41 -15.90 2.42
N ASN A 117 5.35 -15.58 1.66
CA ASN A 117 5.50 -15.02 0.32
C ASN A 117 6.26 -13.68 0.38
N ARG A 118 5.98 -12.82 1.37
CA ARG A 118 6.70 -11.58 1.62
C ARG A 118 8.18 -11.80 1.94
N LEU A 119 8.49 -12.69 2.89
CA LEU A 119 9.87 -13.00 3.28
C LEU A 119 10.69 -13.64 2.14
N LEU A 120 10.01 -14.26 1.18
CA LEU A 120 10.62 -14.82 -0.03
C LEU A 120 10.68 -13.82 -1.19
N GLY A 121 10.19 -12.59 -1.01
CA GLY A 121 10.15 -11.56 -2.05
C GLY A 121 9.22 -11.91 -3.21
N ARG A 122 8.09 -12.57 -2.93
CA ARG A 122 7.10 -12.96 -3.93
C ARG A 122 6.01 -11.90 -4.02
N ALA A 123 5.79 -11.38 -5.23
CA ALA A 123 4.66 -10.51 -5.51
C ALA A 123 3.35 -11.31 -5.44
N THR A 124 2.41 -10.84 -4.63
CA THR A 124 1.03 -11.35 -4.59
C THR A 124 0.11 -10.30 -5.19
N LEU A 125 -0.83 -10.73 -6.02
CA LEU A 125 -1.86 -9.82 -6.50
C LEU A 125 -2.86 -9.49 -5.38
N PRO A 126 -3.50 -8.31 -5.41
CA PRO A 126 -4.53 -7.95 -4.45
C PRO A 126 -5.67 -8.99 -4.40
N ASN A 127 -6.27 -9.14 -3.23
CA ASN A 127 -7.49 -9.92 -3.04
C ASN A 127 -8.47 -9.19 -2.10
N ASP A 128 -9.69 -9.72 -2.00
CA ASP A 128 -10.79 -9.15 -1.22
C ASP A 128 -11.22 -10.07 -0.06
N ASP A 129 -10.38 -11.02 0.37
CA ASP A 129 -10.78 -12.06 1.32
C ASP A 129 -11.27 -11.49 2.66
N ARG A 130 -10.62 -10.41 3.13
CA ARG A 130 -10.99 -9.68 4.35
C ARG A 130 -12.00 -8.55 4.15
N ARG A 131 -12.25 -8.10 2.91
CA ARG A 131 -13.14 -6.96 2.61
C ARG A 131 -14.61 -7.32 2.80
N LEU A 132 -15.52 -6.33 2.84
CA LEU A 132 -16.96 -6.59 2.89
C LEU A 132 -17.51 -7.11 1.56
N LEU A 133 -17.00 -6.59 0.45
CA LEU A 133 -17.41 -6.95 -0.91
C LEU A 133 -16.28 -7.73 -1.57
N ASP A 134 -16.64 -8.78 -2.29
CA ASP A 134 -15.70 -9.48 -3.17
C ASP A 134 -15.88 -8.94 -4.59
N LEU A 135 -15.03 -7.99 -4.96
CA LEU A 135 -15.03 -7.32 -6.27
C LEU A 135 -13.69 -7.53 -7.00
N THR A 136 -12.95 -8.58 -6.65
CA THR A 136 -11.67 -8.94 -7.24
C THR A 136 -11.73 -10.37 -7.77
N LEU A 137 -11.45 -10.53 -9.06
CA LEU A 137 -11.36 -11.83 -9.72
C LEU A 137 -9.90 -12.13 -10.01
N ASN A 138 -9.37 -13.13 -9.31
CA ASN A 138 -8.00 -13.60 -9.50
C ASN A 138 -7.98 -14.87 -10.35
N ASP A 139 -7.00 -14.97 -11.25
CA ASP A 139 -6.67 -16.18 -11.99
C ASP A 139 -5.17 -16.40 -11.92
N GLU A 140 -4.77 -17.53 -11.34
CA GLU A 140 -3.36 -17.87 -11.11
C GLU A 140 -3.00 -19.15 -11.85
N SER A 141 -1.92 -19.07 -12.61
CA SER A 141 -1.26 -20.21 -13.26
C SER A 141 0.18 -20.34 -12.76
N SER A 142 0.91 -21.38 -13.17
CA SER A 142 2.29 -21.58 -12.70
C SER A 142 3.22 -20.42 -13.04
N ASP A 143 2.97 -19.75 -14.17
CA ASP A 143 3.91 -18.80 -14.78
C ASP A 143 3.36 -17.37 -14.84
N PHE A 144 2.05 -17.20 -14.60
CA PHE A 144 1.35 -15.93 -14.76
C PHE A 144 0.12 -15.86 -13.84
N SER A 145 -0.05 -14.72 -13.19
CA SER A 145 -1.20 -14.37 -12.35
C SER A 145 -1.87 -13.11 -12.87
N THR A 146 -3.19 -13.05 -12.78
CA THR A 146 -3.98 -11.87 -13.12
C THR A 146 -5.03 -11.55 -12.09
N ALA A 147 -5.36 -10.27 -11.96
CA ALA A 147 -6.44 -9.77 -11.12
C ALA A 147 -7.24 -8.73 -11.89
N LEU A 148 -8.55 -8.96 -12.05
CA LEU A 148 -9.49 -7.93 -12.50
C LEU A 148 -10.31 -7.47 -11.30
N ARG A 149 -10.28 -6.18 -10.98
CA ARG A 149 -10.97 -5.66 -9.80
C ARG A 149 -11.65 -4.32 -9.99
N LEU A 150 -12.70 -4.12 -9.22
CA LEU A 150 -13.24 -2.78 -8.94
C LEU A 150 -12.55 -2.26 -7.68
N ASP A 151 -11.50 -1.46 -7.88
CA ASP A 151 -10.75 -0.87 -6.79
C ASP A 151 -11.50 0.30 -6.13
N ARG A 152 -12.34 1.02 -6.88
CA ARG A 152 -13.22 2.06 -6.32
C ARG A 152 -14.64 1.94 -6.82
N ILE A 153 -15.56 2.04 -5.89
CA ILE A 153 -16.99 2.21 -6.15
C ILE A 153 -17.59 2.91 -4.95
N SER A 154 -17.73 4.24 -5.04
CA SER A 154 -18.21 5.04 -3.92
C SER A 154 -19.19 6.11 -4.33
N LEU A 155 -20.12 6.39 -3.41
CA LEU A 155 -21.02 7.53 -3.48
C LEU A 155 -20.71 8.45 -2.32
N SER A 156 -20.51 9.72 -2.64
CA SER A 156 -20.25 10.77 -1.67
C SER A 156 -21.36 11.82 -1.72
N TYR A 157 -21.68 12.40 -0.57
CA TYR A 157 -22.58 13.53 -0.40
C TYR A 157 -21.84 14.61 0.37
N PHE A 158 -21.79 15.82 -0.17
CA PHE A 158 -21.04 16.94 0.39
C PHE A 158 -21.93 18.17 0.57
N THR A 159 -21.85 18.78 1.74
CA THR A 159 -22.40 20.10 2.03
C THR A 159 -21.35 20.90 2.80
N ASP A 160 -21.63 22.17 3.09
CA ASP A 160 -20.74 23.01 3.89
C ASP A 160 -20.48 22.47 5.32
N ASN A 161 -21.37 21.62 5.85
CA ASN A 161 -21.33 21.18 7.26
C ASN A 161 -21.18 19.66 7.44
N ILE A 162 -21.26 18.89 6.36
CA ILE A 162 -21.13 17.43 6.42
C ILE A 162 -20.64 16.86 5.10
N VAL A 163 -19.74 15.90 5.21
CA VAL A 163 -19.30 15.01 4.15
C VAL A 163 -19.65 13.59 4.55
N ILE A 164 -20.32 12.85 3.68
CA ILE A 164 -20.61 11.43 3.86
C ILE A 164 -20.07 10.70 2.63
N LYS A 165 -19.34 9.61 2.83
CA LYS A 165 -18.86 8.78 1.73
C LYS A 165 -19.04 7.30 2.05
N LEU A 166 -19.71 6.58 1.16
CA LEU A 166 -20.06 5.18 1.31
C LEU A 166 -19.50 4.37 0.14
N GLY A 167 -18.94 3.20 0.43
CA GLY A 167 -18.46 2.25 -0.56
C GLY A 167 -16.95 2.08 -0.53
N ARG A 168 -16.40 1.54 -1.62
CA ARG A 168 -14.98 1.24 -1.71
C ARG A 168 -14.18 2.49 -2.07
N GLN A 169 -13.27 2.87 -1.19
CA GLN A 169 -12.52 4.12 -1.28
C GLN A 169 -11.17 4.04 -0.57
N ALA A 170 -10.21 4.85 -1.00
CA ALA A 170 -8.98 5.05 -0.26
C ALA A 170 -9.19 6.04 0.90
N ILE A 171 -8.56 5.76 2.03
CA ILE A 171 -8.43 6.66 3.19
C ILE A 171 -6.97 6.67 3.62
N THR A 172 -6.52 7.76 4.23
CA THR A 172 -5.17 7.89 4.76
C THR A 172 -5.20 8.81 5.96
N TRP A 173 -4.62 8.36 7.06
CA TRP A 173 -4.38 9.16 8.25
C TRP A 173 -2.92 9.04 8.68
N GLY A 174 -2.42 10.02 9.42
CA GLY A 174 -1.04 10.07 9.87
C GLY A 174 -0.14 10.94 9.02
N ASN A 175 1.06 11.14 9.55
CA ASN A 175 2.05 12.12 9.11
C ASN A 175 3.35 11.48 8.61
N GLY A 176 3.38 10.15 8.51
CA GLY A 176 4.53 9.39 8.06
C GLY A 176 4.89 9.65 6.58
N LEU A 177 6.18 9.73 6.29
CA LEU A 177 6.71 9.94 4.93
C LEU A 177 7.12 8.62 4.26
N SER A 178 7.69 7.70 5.03
CA SER A 178 8.16 6.39 4.56
C SER A 178 7.38 5.25 5.19
N LEU A 179 7.17 5.30 6.50
CA LEU A 179 6.40 4.34 7.28
C LEU A 179 5.20 5.03 7.90
N SER A 180 4.18 4.27 8.29
CA SER A 180 2.99 4.83 8.93
C SER A 180 2.69 4.16 10.26
N VAL A 181 2.22 4.96 11.22
CA VAL A 181 1.72 4.49 12.51
C VAL A 181 0.19 4.58 12.58
N LEU A 182 -0.40 5.58 11.92
CA LEU A 182 -1.84 5.88 11.98
C LEU A 182 -2.62 5.46 10.72
N ASP A 183 -1.93 5.12 9.63
CA ASP A 183 -2.55 4.54 8.43
C ASP A 183 -2.54 3.02 8.51
N VAL A 184 -3.49 2.45 9.26
CA VAL A 184 -3.64 0.99 9.41
C VAL A 184 -4.62 0.38 8.41
N TYR A 185 -5.04 1.14 7.38
CA TYR A 185 -6.04 0.65 6.44
C TYR A 185 -5.40 0.17 5.15
N ASN A 186 -4.62 1.04 4.49
CA ASN A 186 -3.91 0.69 3.26
C ASN A 186 -2.63 1.54 3.12
N PRO A 187 -1.64 1.40 4.04
CA PRO A 187 -0.39 2.11 3.91
C PRO A 187 0.39 1.59 2.69
N PHE A 188 1.22 2.45 2.10
CA PHE A 188 2.16 2.00 1.08
C PHE A 188 3.35 1.32 1.74
N GLU A 189 3.92 0.33 1.05
CA GLU A 189 5.24 -0.17 1.45
C GLU A 189 6.28 0.96 1.37
N PRO A 190 7.28 0.98 2.28
CA PRO A 190 8.23 2.09 2.36
C PRO A 190 8.93 2.41 1.04
N LEU A 191 9.33 1.37 0.32
CA LEU A 191 10.04 1.45 -0.95
C LEU A 191 9.16 1.16 -2.18
N ALA A 192 7.83 1.19 -2.03
CA ALA A 192 6.92 1.03 -3.17
C ALA A 192 7.28 2.01 -4.28
N ILE A 193 7.47 1.46 -5.49
CA ILE A 193 7.80 2.24 -6.69
C ILE A 193 6.56 3.01 -7.15
N ASP A 194 5.39 2.36 -7.09
CA ASP A 194 4.10 2.98 -7.38
C ASP A 194 3.44 3.46 -6.08
N LYS A 195 3.20 4.77 -5.98
CA LYS A 195 2.42 5.36 -4.90
C LYS A 195 1.29 6.24 -5.44
N ASP A 196 0.92 6.07 -6.71
CA ASP A 196 -0.09 6.92 -7.36
C ASP A 196 -1.50 6.63 -6.80
N TYR A 197 -1.78 5.35 -6.52
CA TYR A 197 -3.06 4.89 -6.03
C TYR A 197 -2.91 4.01 -4.80
N LYS A 198 -3.51 4.45 -3.69
CA LYS A 198 -3.79 3.57 -2.57
C LYS A 198 -4.96 2.67 -2.89
N THR A 199 -4.84 1.41 -2.47
CA THR A 199 -5.89 0.41 -2.54
C THR A 199 -7.13 0.89 -1.78
N GLY A 200 -8.32 0.69 -2.36
CA GLY A 200 -9.57 1.01 -1.70
C GLY A 200 -9.97 0.00 -0.61
N ASP A 201 -10.74 0.46 0.37
CA ASP A 201 -11.40 -0.38 1.38
C ASP A 201 -12.90 -0.07 1.45
N ASP A 202 -13.70 -1.07 1.84
CA ASP A 202 -15.16 -0.99 1.91
C ASP A 202 -15.58 -0.32 3.21
N LEU A 203 -15.82 0.99 3.16
CA LEU A 203 -16.03 1.78 4.37
C LEU A 203 -17.12 2.84 4.24
N ALA A 204 -17.71 3.15 5.39
CA ALA A 204 -18.52 4.33 5.60
C ALA A 204 -17.68 5.40 6.30
N TYR A 205 -17.68 6.61 5.75
CA TYR A 205 -16.93 7.75 6.24
C TYR A 205 -17.87 8.94 6.43
N VAL A 206 -17.70 9.65 7.54
CA VAL A 206 -18.39 10.91 7.83
C VAL A 206 -17.36 11.92 8.30
N GLN A 207 -17.40 13.13 7.77
CA GLN A 207 -16.63 14.27 8.27
C GLN A 207 -17.55 15.45 8.55
N LEU A 208 -17.34 16.06 9.72
CA LEU A 208 -18.08 17.20 10.22
C LEU A 208 -17.09 18.37 10.33
N PRO A 209 -16.97 19.21 9.29
CA PRO A 209 -16.16 20.42 9.36
C PRO A 209 -16.78 21.42 10.33
N PHE A 210 -15.93 22.12 11.08
CA PHE A 210 -16.29 23.21 11.98
C PHE A 210 -15.90 24.56 11.39
N SER A 211 -16.57 25.63 11.84
CA SER A 211 -16.36 26.99 11.33
C SER A 211 -14.97 27.56 11.61
N ASN A 212 -14.21 26.97 12.55
CA ASN A 212 -12.85 27.39 12.89
C ASN A 212 -11.78 26.68 12.03
N GLY A 213 -12.16 25.82 11.10
CA GLY A 213 -11.25 25.05 10.24
C GLY A 213 -10.93 23.64 10.76
N ASP A 214 -11.31 23.33 12.00
CA ASP A 214 -11.18 21.99 12.57
C ASP A 214 -12.23 21.04 11.95
N ASP A 215 -12.04 19.73 12.13
CA ASP A 215 -13.05 18.75 11.75
C ASP A 215 -13.06 17.50 12.64
N LEU A 216 -14.22 16.85 12.70
CA LEU A 216 -14.38 15.52 13.29
C LEU A 216 -14.67 14.51 12.17
N GLN A 217 -13.84 13.48 12.08
CA GLN A 217 -13.95 12.38 11.12
C GLN A 217 -14.33 11.10 11.85
N LEU A 218 -15.26 10.35 11.28
CA LEU A 218 -15.70 9.04 11.75
C LEU A 218 -15.60 8.06 10.59
N LEU A 219 -15.09 6.86 10.86
CA LEU A 219 -15.11 5.79 9.88
C LEU A 219 -15.56 4.47 10.51
N TYR A 220 -16.20 3.67 9.68
CA TYR A 220 -16.54 2.28 9.96
C TYR A 220 -16.15 1.41 8.77
N VAL A 221 -15.27 0.45 9.00
CA VAL A 221 -14.87 -0.56 8.02
C VAL A 221 -15.41 -1.90 8.48
N GLN A 222 -16.26 -2.51 7.66
CA GLN A 222 -16.78 -3.84 7.94
C GLN A 222 -15.92 -4.88 7.24
N ARG A 223 -15.51 -5.93 7.95
CA ARG A 223 -14.62 -6.95 7.42
C ARG A 223 -15.13 -8.36 7.64
N ARG A 224 -14.60 -9.28 6.83
CA ARG A 224 -14.80 -10.71 6.94
C ARG A 224 -13.58 -11.36 7.57
N ASN A 225 -13.83 -12.42 8.32
CA ASN A 225 -12.78 -13.38 8.66
C ASN A 225 -12.35 -14.09 7.36
N PRO A 226 -11.04 -14.13 7.03
CA PRO A 226 -10.56 -14.65 5.75
C PRO A 226 -10.80 -16.15 5.57
N ASP A 227 -10.84 -16.92 6.67
CA ASP A 227 -10.99 -18.38 6.64
C ASP A 227 -12.46 -18.80 6.56
N THR A 228 -13.32 -18.18 7.36
CA THR A 228 -14.75 -18.53 7.45
C THR A 228 -15.63 -17.74 6.48
N ARG A 229 -15.13 -16.62 5.96
CA ARG A 229 -15.87 -15.62 5.17
C ARG A 229 -17.06 -15.00 5.91
N SER A 230 -17.21 -15.18 7.22
CA SER A 230 -18.24 -14.51 8.01
C SER A 230 -17.85 -13.07 8.33
N ILE A 231 -18.85 -12.18 8.34
CA ILE A 231 -18.69 -10.82 8.85
C ILE A 231 -18.64 -10.89 10.37
N GLU A 232 -17.56 -10.38 10.95
CA GLU A 232 -17.33 -10.44 12.39
C GLU A 232 -16.96 -9.05 12.93
N ALA A 233 -17.49 -8.73 14.10
CA ALA A 233 -17.20 -7.46 14.76
C ALA A 233 -15.72 -7.35 15.16
N ILE A 234 -15.11 -8.49 15.47
CA ILE A 234 -13.70 -8.57 15.85
C ILE A 234 -12.78 -8.16 14.69
N GLU A 235 -13.15 -8.44 13.44
CA GLU A 235 -12.38 -8.08 12.24
C GLU A 235 -12.62 -6.63 11.78
N SER A 236 -13.72 -6.03 12.22
CA SER A 236 -14.16 -4.72 11.76
C SER A 236 -13.36 -3.61 12.44
N SER A 237 -13.40 -2.40 11.86
CA SER A 237 -12.78 -1.22 12.44
C SER A 237 -13.79 -0.10 12.62
N PHE A 238 -13.67 0.60 13.74
CA PHE A 238 -14.36 1.84 14.00
C PHE A 238 -13.35 2.85 14.49
N ALA A 239 -13.33 4.04 13.92
CA ALA A 239 -12.40 5.08 14.37
C ALA A 239 -13.02 6.47 14.30
N SER A 240 -12.56 7.31 15.21
CA SER A 240 -12.85 8.73 15.25
C SER A 240 -11.54 9.50 15.29
N LYS A 241 -11.43 10.54 14.47
CA LYS A 241 -10.28 11.45 14.41
C LYS A 241 -10.78 12.88 14.53
N TYR A 242 -10.26 13.61 15.50
CA TYR A 242 -10.37 15.07 15.54
C TYR A 242 -9.13 15.66 14.90
N HIS A 243 -9.31 16.52 13.90
CA HIS A 243 -8.25 17.33 13.33
C HIS A 243 -8.44 18.78 13.76
N GLY A 244 -7.37 19.40 14.28
CA GLY A 244 -7.39 20.80 14.66
C GLY A 244 -6.16 21.54 14.19
N ALA A 245 -6.33 22.84 13.94
CA ALA A 245 -5.25 23.73 13.52
C ALA A 245 -5.11 24.91 14.49
N LEU A 246 -3.87 25.30 14.76
CA LEU A 246 -3.49 26.51 15.49
C LEU A 246 -2.65 27.39 14.55
N PRO A 247 -3.30 28.18 13.66
CA PRO A 247 -2.60 28.91 12.59
C PRO A 247 -1.56 29.90 13.11
N GLU A 248 -1.80 30.53 14.26
CA GLU A 248 -0.84 31.47 14.89
C GLU A 248 0.51 30.82 15.24
N ASN A 249 0.52 29.49 15.41
CA ASN A 249 1.71 28.70 15.76
C ASN A 249 2.20 27.81 14.62
N GLU A 250 1.58 27.90 13.43
CA GLU A 250 1.82 27.02 12.27
C GLU A 250 1.80 25.53 12.66
N LEU A 251 0.85 25.16 13.52
CA LEU A 251 0.74 23.83 14.14
C LEU A 251 -0.61 23.20 13.81
N ASP A 252 -0.59 22.01 13.25
CA ASP A 252 -1.75 21.13 13.10
C ASP A 252 -1.60 19.94 14.04
N TYR A 253 -2.72 19.41 14.54
CA TYR A 253 -2.73 18.25 15.41
C TYR A 253 -3.93 17.34 15.12
N ASP A 254 -3.73 16.05 15.37
CA ASP A 254 -4.75 15.02 15.29
C ASP A 254 -4.87 14.30 16.63
N VAL A 255 -6.11 13.99 17.04
CA VAL A 255 -6.39 13.08 18.16
C VAL A 255 -7.29 11.98 17.63
N LEU A 256 -6.89 10.72 17.82
CA LEU A 256 -7.60 9.57 17.28
C LEU A 256 -7.95 8.57 18.39
N LEU A 257 -9.16 8.01 18.29
CA LEU A 257 -9.61 6.87 19.07
C LEU A 257 -10.14 5.83 18.09
N ALA A 258 -9.69 4.59 18.20
CA ALA A 258 -10.15 3.53 17.32
C ALA A 258 -10.27 2.18 18.03
N ARG A 259 -11.12 1.33 17.47
CA ARG A 259 -11.07 -0.12 17.65
C ARG A 259 -10.81 -0.74 16.28
N HIS A 260 -9.80 -1.60 16.17
CA HIS A 260 -9.36 -2.18 14.92
C HIS A 260 -8.81 -3.59 15.16
N HIS A 261 -9.43 -4.62 14.58
CA HIS A 261 -9.05 -6.03 14.81
C HIS A 261 -9.01 -6.42 16.32
N ASP A 262 -10.06 -6.04 17.05
CA ASP A 262 -10.16 -6.13 18.52
C ASP A 262 -9.19 -5.29 19.36
N GLU A 263 -8.21 -4.64 18.74
CA GLU A 263 -7.28 -3.75 19.42
C GLU A 263 -7.94 -2.39 19.68
N GLN A 264 -7.68 -1.79 20.84
CA GLN A 264 -8.10 -0.42 21.16
C GLN A 264 -6.93 0.52 20.98
N HIS A 265 -7.09 1.59 20.22
CA HIS A 265 -6.02 2.54 19.91
C HIS A 265 -6.34 3.96 20.41
N PHE A 266 -5.31 4.59 20.98
CA PHE A 266 -5.25 6.03 21.22
C PHE A 266 -4.09 6.65 20.42
N ALA A 267 -4.52 7.54 19.52
CA ALA A 267 -3.82 8.37 18.58
C ALA A 267 -3.46 9.80 19.00
N VAL A 268 -2.20 10.26 18.89
CA VAL A 268 -1.94 11.70 18.70
C VAL A 268 -0.94 11.95 17.59
N GLY A 269 -1.22 12.93 16.73
CA GLY A 269 -0.32 13.37 15.66
C GLY A 269 -0.14 14.89 15.69
N PHE A 270 0.99 15.38 15.21
CA PHE A 270 1.20 16.81 14.98
C PHE A 270 2.08 17.08 13.77
N SER A 271 1.84 18.22 13.14
CA SER A 271 2.64 18.77 12.04
C SER A 271 2.93 20.24 12.32
N LYS A 272 4.19 20.64 12.22
CA LYS A 272 4.61 22.01 12.50
C LYS A 272 5.64 22.51 11.50
N SER A 273 5.40 23.70 10.96
CA SER A 273 6.40 24.40 10.16
C SER A 273 7.47 25.04 11.07
N LEU A 274 8.75 24.82 10.75
CA LEU A 274 9.89 25.26 11.54
C LEU A 274 11.05 25.71 10.64
N VAL A 275 11.23 27.03 10.48
CA VAL A 275 12.37 27.64 9.76
C VAL A 275 12.60 27.01 8.37
N GLY A 276 11.52 26.88 7.59
CA GLY A 276 11.54 26.31 6.24
C GLY A 276 11.70 24.78 6.17
N ALA A 277 11.65 24.10 7.32
CA ALA A 277 11.41 22.66 7.42
C ALA A 277 9.98 22.41 7.92
N VAL A 278 9.49 21.19 7.75
CA VAL A 278 8.28 20.71 8.41
C VAL A 278 8.65 19.54 9.32
N LEU A 279 8.30 19.65 10.59
CA LEU A 279 8.44 18.59 11.59
C LEU A 279 7.08 17.92 11.76
N ARG A 280 7.03 16.59 11.65
CA ARG A 280 5.81 15.84 11.97
C ARG A 280 6.09 14.67 12.88
N SER A 281 5.05 14.24 13.58
CA SER A 281 5.13 13.09 14.45
C SER A 281 3.76 12.46 14.66
N ASP A 282 3.74 11.13 14.79
CA ASP A 282 2.59 10.37 15.24
C ASP A 282 2.99 9.47 16.40
N PHE A 283 2.12 9.36 17.40
CA PHE A 283 2.25 8.44 18.53
C PHE A 283 0.97 7.63 18.65
N ARG A 284 1.11 6.32 18.78
CA ARG A 284 0.01 5.39 19.00
C ARG A 284 0.30 4.52 20.21
N TYR A 285 -0.65 4.52 21.12
CA TYR A 285 -0.78 3.52 22.18
C TYR A 285 -1.92 2.58 21.82
N ALA A 286 -1.71 1.28 21.96
CA ALA A 286 -2.71 0.26 21.70
C ALA A 286 -2.81 -0.72 22.88
N ILE A 287 -4.03 -1.15 23.17
CA ILE A 287 -4.32 -2.30 24.04
C ILE A 287 -4.68 -3.45 23.11
N LEU A 288 -3.88 -4.52 23.17
CA LEU A 288 -4.00 -5.69 22.32
C LEU A 288 -5.07 -6.67 22.86
N PRO A 289 -5.47 -7.70 22.10
CA PRO A 289 -6.52 -8.63 22.53
C PRO A 289 -6.17 -9.46 23.76
N ASP A 290 -4.87 -9.63 24.03
CA ASP A 290 -4.34 -10.29 25.24
C ASP A 290 -4.19 -9.33 26.44
N GLU A 291 -4.74 -8.11 26.34
CA GLU A 291 -4.67 -7.03 27.32
C GLU A 291 -3.26 -6.49 27.55
N SER A 292 -2.30 -6.79 26.67
CA SER A 292 -0.97 -6.19 26.71
C SER A 292 -0.93 -4.82 26.04
N ASP A 293 0.02 -4.00 26.46
CA ASP A 293 0.23 -2.65 25.96
C ASP A 293 1.24 -2.62 24.81
N GLU A 294 0.92 -1.88 23.75
CA GLU A 294 1.80 -1.67 22.61
C GLU A 294 1.96 -0.18 22.32
N PHE A 295 3.20 0.25 22.05
CA PHE A 295 3.49 1.63 21.75
C PHE A 295 4.38 1.77 20.51
N SER A 296 3.84 2.46 19.50
CA SER A 296 4.52 2.78 18.25
C SER A 296 4.51 4.28 18.03
N PHE A 297 5.57 4.81 17.41
CA PHE A 297 5.62 6.23 17.05
C PHE A 297 6.56 6.48 15.89
N LEU A 298 6.36 7.62 15.23
CA LEU A 298 7.30 8.16 14.27
C LEU A 298 7.55 9.65 14.52
N VAL A 299 8.72 10.10 14.12
CA VAL A 299 9.07 11.52 14.03
C VAL A 299 9.81 11.72 12.72
N ASN A 300 9.38 12.68 11.92
CA ASN A 300 10.08 13.04 10.69
C ASN A 300 10.27 14.55 10.55
N VAL A 301 11.31 14.90 9.79
CA VAL A 301 11.56 16.26 9.35
C VAL A 301 11.88 16.25 7.87
N ASP A 302 11.24 17.12 7.11
CA ASP A 302 11.57 17.36 5.71
C ASP A 302 11.91 18.82 5.44
N ARG A 303 12.72 19.03 4.41
CA ARG A 303 13.12 20.36 3.96
C ARG A 303 13.52 20.34 2.49
N THR A 304 13.22 21.44 1.81
CA THR A 304 13.74 21.72 0.47
C THR A 304 14.92 22.70 0.53
N TRP A 305 15.93 22.42 -0.29
CA TRP A 305 17.18 23.14 -0.42
C TRP A 305 17.42 23.50 -1.89
N VAL A 306 18.28 24.48 -2.13
CA VAL A 306 18.86 24.74 -3.45
C VAL A 306 20.34 24.39 -3.39
N VAL A 307 20.76 23.37 -4.14
CA VAL A 307 22.14 22.87 -4.18
C VAL A 307 22.56 22.82 -5.64
N PHE A 308 23.69 23.46 -5.99
CA PHE A 308 24.16 23.58 -7.38
C PHE A 308 23.09 24.12 -8.35
N GLU A 309 22.30 25.12 -7.93
CA GLU A 309 21.17 25.68 -8.70
C GLU A 309 20.05 24.67 -9.01
N LYS A 310 20.00 23.55 -8.28
CA LYS A 310 18.96 22.53 -8.39
C LYS A 310 18.17 22.43 -7.10
N ASN A 311 16.87 22.16 -7.22
CA ASN A 311 16.03 21.90 -6.06
C ASN A 311 16.31 20.50 -5.53
N LEU A 312 16.60 20.41 -4.24
CA LEU A 312 16.81 19.17 -3.52
C LEU A 312 15.82 19.13 -2.37
N TYR A 313 14.86 18.22 -2.43
CA TYR A 313 14.02 17.86 -1.29
C TYR A 313 14.69 16.74 -0.50
N THR A 314 14.68 16.82 0.82
CA THR A 314 15.20 15.77 1.71
C THR A 314 14.29 15.54 2.89
N PHE A 315 14.22 14.31 3.39
CA PHE A 315 13.61 14.00 4.68
C PHE A 315 14.42 13.00 5.49
N LEU A 316 14.20 13.03 6.81
CA LEU A 316 14.67 12.06 7.78
C LEU A 316 13.49 11.63 8.64
N GLU A 317 13.30 10.33 8.81
CA GLU A 317 12.21 9.77 9.62
C GLU A 317 12.76 8.68 10.55
N TYR A 318 12.46 8.79 11.83
CA TYR A 318 12.62 7.71 12.80
C TYR A 318 11.28 7.07 13.06
N TYR A 319 11.21 5.74 12.97
CA TYR A 319 10.01 4.95 13.20
C TYR A 319 10.29 3.86 14.23
N ARG A 320 9.39 3.72 15.20
CA ARG A 320 9.38 2.65 16.19
C ARG A 320 8.11 1.82 16.05
N ASN A 321 8.29 0.52 15.84
CA ASN A 321 7.25 -0.50 15.92
C ASN A 321 7.29 -1.17 17.29
N GLY A 322 6.27 -0.96 18.12
CA GLY A 322 6.20 -1.51 19.48
C GLY A 322 6.24 -3.04 19.55
N LEU A 323 5.79 -3.73 18.50
CA LEU A 323 5.83 -5.19 18.39
C LEU A 323 7.11 -5.73 17.73
N GLY A 324 7.96 -4.84 17.22
CA GLY A 324 9.12 -5.24 16.44
C GLY A 324 10.20 -5.92 17.28
N VAL A 325 10.99 -6.76 16.60
CA VAL A 325 12.13 -7.49 17.16
C VAL A 325 13.30 -6.54 17.43
N SER A 326 13.92 -6.66 18.60
CA SER A 326 15.09 -5.85 18.98
C SER A 326 16.33 -6.65 19.36
N ASP A 327 16.22 -7.97 19.46
CA ASP A 327 17.29 -8.89 19.85
C ASP A 327 17.84 -9.72 18.68
N GLY A 328 17.31 -9.49 17.47
CA GLY A 328 17.66 -10.23 16.25
C GLY A 328 17.01 -11.60 16.12
N ASN A 329 16.13 -12.01 17.04
CA ASN A 329 15.45 -13.31 16.96
C ASN A 329 14.22 -13.28 16.04
N TYR A 330 14.46 -13.14 14.73
CA TYR A 330 13.41 -13.04 13.73
C TYR A 330 12.63 -14.34 13.45
N LEU A 331 13.02 -15.46 14.07
CA LEU A 331 12.31 -16.74 13.97
C LEU A 331 11.20 -16.89 15.01
N SER A 332 11.14 -16.00 16.01
CA SER A 332 10.17 -16.03 17.09
C SER A 332 9.43 -14.69 17.15
N LEU A 333 8.66 -14.40 16.09
CA LEU A 333 7.89 -13.17 15.99
C LEU A 333 6.69 -13.20 16.95
N ASP A 334 6.32 -12.02 17.45
CA ASP A 334 5.06 -11.82 18.16
C ASP A 334 3.86 -12.12 17.24
N GLU A 335 2.84 -12.82 17.74
CA GLU A 335 1.65 -13.19 16.94
C GLU A 335 0.93 -11.94 16.41
N ASN A 336 0.83 -10.87 17.20
CA ASN A 336 0.22 -9.62 16.77
C ASN A 336 1.04 -8.94 15.66
N LEU A 337 2.37 -9.10 15.66
CA LEU A 337 3.21 -8.59 14.57
C LEU A 337 2.96 -9.37 13.28
N VAL A 338 2.89 -10.70 13.36
CA VAL A 338 2.57 -11.57 12.22
C VAL A 338 1.21 -11.20 11.64
N ASP A 339 0.22 -10.99 12.49
CA ASP A 339 -1.12 -10.61 12.09
C ASP A 339 -1.14 -9.24 11.37
N ARG A 340 -0.49 -8.21 11.92
CA ARG A 340 -0.39 -6.88 11.27
C ARG A 340 0.37 -6.93 9.94
N ILE A 341 1.42 -7.74 9.84
CA ILE A 341 2.12 -7.96 8.56
C ILE A 341 1.18 -8.62 7.57
N SER A 342 0.43 -9.65 7.99
CA SER A 342 -0.51 -10.36 7.11
C SER A 342 -1.64 -9.49 6.57
N ARG A 343 -2.01 -8.44 7.32
CA ARG A 343 -3.00 -7.43 6.92
C ARG A 343 -2.41 -6.33 6.03
N GLY A 344 -1.08 -6.29 5.85
CA GLY A 344 -0.40 -5.23 5.10
C GLY A 344 -0.32 -3.91 5.85
N GLU A 345 -0.41 -3.92 7.17
CA GLU A 345 -0.38 -2.73 8.03
C GLU A 345 1.04 -2.35 8.43
N VAL A 346 1.93 -3.35 8.52
CA VAL A 346 3.33 -3.21 8.91
C VAL A 346 4.20 -3.95 7.91
N PHE A 347 5.34 -3.34 7.58
CA PHE A 347 6.23 -3.82 6.51
C PHE A 347 7.60 -4.26 7.01
N THR A 348 7.86 -4.11 8.31
CA THR A 348 9.17 -4.29 8.97
C THR A 348 9.08 -5.28 10.12
N LEU A 349 10.10 -6.12 10.31
CA LEU A 349 10.21 -7.04 11.44
C LEU A 349 10.88 -6.41 12.66
N GLY A 350 11.87 -5.55 12.45
CA GLY A 350 12.60 -4.87 13.51
C GLY A 350 11.77 -3.85 14.29
N ARG A 351 12.32 -3.42 15.43
CA ARG A 351 11.69 -2.45 16.33
C ARG A 351 11.91 -1.00 15.94
N ASP A 352 13.13 -0.63 15.56
CA ASP A 352 13.52 0.77 15.37
C ASP A 352 14.17 0.95 14.01
N PHE A 353 13.65 1.90 13.23
CA PHE A 353 14.07 2.18 11.87
C PHE A 353 14.41 3.64 11.67
N LEU A 354 15.44 3.86 10.84
CA LEU A 354 15.75 5.16 10.27
C LEU A 354 15.46 5.12 8.77
N SER A 355 14.62 6.02 8.29
CA SER A 355 14.39 6.25 6.87
C SER A 355 14.97 7.59 6.46
N LEU A 356 15.72 7.59 5.36
CA LEU A 356 16.28 8.79 4.74
C LEU A 356 15.80 8.85 3.30
N GLY A 357 15.36 10.01 2.84
CA GLY A 357 15.00 10.19 1.45
C GLY A 357 15.43 11.53 0.88
N ALA A 358 15.72 11.53 -0.42
CA ALA A 358 16.11 12.70 -1.18
C ALA A 358 15.49 12.65 -2.58
N ARG A 359 15.04 13.80 -3.06
CA ARG A 359 14.60 14.02 -4.44
C ARG A 359 15.33 15.22 -5.02
N LEU A 360 16.14 14.99 -6.04
CA LEU A 360 16.90 15.99 -6.76
C LEU A 360 16.28 16.25 -8.14
N GLU A 361 15.88 17.50 -8.38
CA GLU A 361 15.43 17.98 -9.69
C GLU A 361 16.64 18.26 -10.57
N LEU A 362 17.19 17.22 -11.20
CA LEU A 362 18.42 17.34 -11.98
C LEU A 362 18.20 18.18 -13.26
N THR A 363 17.08 17.96 -13.94
CA THR A 363 16.57 18.82 -15.03
C THR A 363 15.05 18.93 -14.93
N ALA A 364 14.42 19.78 -15.76
CA ALA A 364 12.97 19.90 -15.80
C ALA A 364 12.23 18.59 -16.20
N LEU A 365 12.93 17.62 -16.80
CA LEU A 365 12.37 16.34 -17.24
C LEU A 365 12.98 15.14 -16.51
N LEU A 366 13.97 15.34 -15.63
CA LEU A 366 14.71 14.24 -14.99
C LEU A 366 14.81 14.46 -13.50
N GLN A 367 14.15 13.58 -12.75
CA GLN A 367 14.13 13.54 -11.30
C GLN A 367 14.95 12.34 -10.80
N VAL A 368 15.76 12.55 -9.76
CA VAL A 368 16.53 11.49 -9.12
C VAL A 368 16.09 11.35 -7.67
N TYR A 369 15.66 10.15 -7.29
CA TYR A 369 15.24 9.81 -5.95
C TYR A 369 16.23 8.85 -5.32
N SER A 370 16.57 9.09 -4.06
CA SER A 370 17.31 8.14 -3.23
C SER A 370 16.56 7.95 -1.94
N ASN A 371 16.25 6.70 -1.58
CA ASN A 371 15.60 6.34 -0.33
C ASN A 371 16.44 5.26 0.35
N MET A 372 16.52 5.29 1.68
CA MET A 372 17.17 4.25 2.48
C MET A 372 16.28 3.94 3.67
N LEU A 373 16.12 2.65 3.97
CA LEU A 373 15.47 2.18 5.18
C LEU A 373 16.47 1.32 5.95
N ILE A 374 16.73 1.67 7.20
CA ILE A 374 17.79 1.09 8.02
C ILE A 374 17.18 0.58 9.33
N ASN A 375 17.32 -0.70 9.61
CA ASN A 375 17.04 -1.28 10.92
C ASN A 375 18.20 -0.95 11.87
N LEU A 376 17.90 -0.28 12.98
CA LEU A 376 18.91 0.23 13.91
C LEU A 376 19.43 -0.81 14.90
N HIS A 377 18.77 -1.97 15.02
CA HIS A 377 19.18 -3.03 15.97
C HIS A 377 20.21 -4.00 15.38
N ASP A 378 20.18 -4.22 14.07
CA ASP A 378 21.09 -5.15 13.39
C ASP A 378 21.89 -4.51 12.24
N GLU A 379 21.76 -3.19 12.07
CA GLU A 379 22.45 -2.37 11.06
C GLU A 379 22.20 -2.82 9.61
N SER A 380 21.13 -3.58 9.38
CA SER A 380 20.70 -4.01 8.05
C SER A 380 19.69 -3.04 7.43
N GLY A 381 19.48 -3.14 6.12
CA GLY A 381 18.53 -2.25 5.46
C GLY A 381 18.43 -2.47 3.97
N VAL A 382 17.72 -1.55 3.33
CA VAL A 382 17.54 -1.53 1.88
C VAL A 382 17.67 -0.10 1.36
N GLY A 383 18.46 0.07 0.32
CA GLY A 383 18.64 1.32 -0.41
C GLY A 383 17.95 1.26 -1.76
N GLN A 384 17.24 2.33 -2.12
CA GLN A 384 16.64 2.54 -3.43
C GLN A 384 17.25 3.76 -4.11
N LEU A 385 17.62 3.62 -5.38
CA LEU A 385 17.98 4.72 -6.26
C LEU A 385 17.09 4.65 -7.51
N ARG A 386 16.38 5.72 -7.81
CA ARG A 386 15.38 5.77 -8.88
C ARG A 386 15.52 7.04 -9.72
N PHE A 387 15.34 6.88 -11.01
CA PHE A 387 15.37 7.93 -12.02
C PHE A 387 14.01 7.97 -12.69
N GLU A 388 13.39 9.13 -12.73
CA GLU A 388 12.11 9.37 -13.40
C GLU A 388 12.34 10.39 -14.50
N TYR A 389 12.01 10.00 -15.74
CA TYR A 389 12.20 10.81 -16.93
C TYR A 389 10.87 11.04 -17.65
N ASP A 390 10.45 12.30 -17.73
CA ASP A 390 9.29 12.74 -18.50
C ASP A 390 9.63 12.71 -19.99
N LEU A 391 9.27 11.60 -20.65
CA LEU A 391 9.63 11.36 -22.04
C LEU A 391 8.75 12.17 -23.01
N ALA A 392 7.47 12.30 -22.68
CA ALA A 392 6.50 13.13 -23.38
C ALA A 392 5.37 13.51 -22.41
N GLU A 393 4.43 14.35 -22.87
CA GLU A 393 3.21 14.62 -22.12
C GLU A 393 2.49 13.31 -21.77
N ASN A 394 2.20 13.12 -20.48
CA ASN A 394 1.59 11.93 -19.91
C ASN A 394 2.37 10.62 -20.10
N LEU A 395 3.65 10.65 -20.49
CA LEU A 395 4.50 9.47 -20.67
C LEU A 395 5.76 9.54 -19.80
N LEU A 396 5.77 8.73 -18.75
CA LEU A 396 6.85 8.65 -17.77
C LEU A 396 7.64 7.36 -17.93
N VAL A 397 8.98 7.47 -17.90
CA VAL A 397 9.88 6.31 -17.82
C VAL A 397 10.59 6.33 -16.48
N THR A 398 10.49 5.24 -15.73
CA THR A 398 11.15 5.07 -14.45
C THR A 398 12.18 3.95 -14.53
N PHE A 399 13.41 4.22 -14.10
CA PHE A 399 14.46 3.21 -13.98
C PHE A 399 15.02 3.25 -12.56
N GLY A 400 15.26 2.10 -11.94
CA GLY A 400 15.78 2.10 -10.58
C GLY A 400 16.38 0.79 -10.12
N PHE A 401 16.96 0.86 -8.93
CA PHE A 401 17.66 -0.22 -8.26
C PHE A 401 17.19 -0.29 -6.80
N ASN A 402 16.96 -1.50 -6.31
CA ASN A 402 16.80 -1.79 -4.88
C ASN A 402 17.94 -2.71 -4.46
N VAL A 403 18.66 -2.34 -3.40
CA VAL A 403 19.80 -3.11 -2.90
C VAL A 403 19.63 -3.34 -1.41
N ALA A 404 19.48 -4.60 -1.02
CA ALA A 404 19.46 -5.00 0.38
C ALA A 404 20.89 -5.19 0.91
N TYR A 405 21.13 -4.84 2.16
CA TYR A 405 22.42 -5.02 2.83
C TYR A 405 22.23 -5.43 4.29
N GLY A 406 23.24 -6.10 4.84
CA GLY A 406 23.22 -6.59 6.22
C GLY A 406 24.04 -7.87 6.39
N ALA A 407 24.44 -8.14 7.63
CA ALA A 407 25.06 -9.41 8.01
C ALA A 407 24.03 -10.55 7.97
N GLU A 408 24.50 -11.78 7.78
CA GLU A 408 23.62 -12.95 7.95
C GLU A 408 23.08 -12.99 9.39
N GLY A 409 21.79 -13.34 9.55
CA GLY A 409 21.05 -13.20 10.81
C GLY A 409 20.26 -11.90 10.95
N SER A 410 20.57 -10.87 10.17
CA SER A 410 19.81 -9.61 10.16
C SER A 410 18.58 -9.66 9.24
N GLU A 411 17.61 -8.79 9.47
CA GLU A 411 16.33 -8.74 8.73
C GLU A 411 16.54 -8.63 7.21
N TYR A 412 17.41 -7.71 6.78
CA TYR A 412 17.69 -7.51 5.35
C TYR A 412 18.95 -8.25 4.86
N GLY A 413 19.78 -8.75 5.78
CA GLY A 413 20.98 -9.53 5.44
C GLY A 413 20.72 -11.02 5.23
N GLY A 414 19.66 -11.57 5.82
CA GLY A 414 19.21 -12.94 5.59
C GLY A 414 18.98 -13.70 6.89
N ILE A 415 17.72 -14.02 7.20
CA ILE A 415 17.34 -14.75 8.41
C ILE A 415 17.63 -16.25 8.21
N PRO A 416 18.47 -16.89 9.04
CA PRO A 416 18.81 -18.29 8.89
C PRO A 416 17.61 -19.19 9.17
N VAL A 417 17.36 -20.15 8.29
CA VAL A 417 16.30 -21.15 8.38
C VAL A 417 16.85 -22.53 8.02
N GLN A 418 16.29 -23.57 8.64
CA GLN A 418 16.60 -24.94 8.28
C GLN A 418 15.60 -25.44 7.25
N PHE A 419 16.07 -25.81 6.06
CA PHE A 419 15.23 -26.34 4.98
C PHE A 419 15.88 -27.56 4.34
N ALA A 420 15.14 -28.67 4.27
CA ALA A 420 15.63 -29.94 3.73
C ALA A 420 16.95 -30.45 4.36
N GLY A 421 17.21 -30.11 5.64
CA GLY A 421 18.43 -30.50 6.35
C GLY A 421 19.66 -29.64 6.06
N GLU A 422 19.49 -28.55 5.31
CA GLU A 422 20.53 -27.55 5.06
C GLU A 422 20.12 -26.19 5.64
N GLU A 423 21.11 -25.41 6.09
CA GLU A 423 20.90 -24.01 6.45
C GLU A 423 20.75 -23.17 5.18
N LYS A 424 19.70 -22.35 5.14
CA LYS A 424 19.38 -21.38 4.10
C LYS A 424 19.06 -20.04 4.75
N THR A 425 18.98 -18.99 3.95
CA THR A 425 18.56 -17.67 4.45
C THR A 425 17.27 -17.17 3.77
N LEU A 426 16.38 -16.57 4.54
CA LEU A 426 15.32 -15.69 4.02
C LEU A 426 15.91 -14.29 3.88
N ALA A 427 16.31 -13.93 2.67
CA ALA A 427 17.02 -12.67 2.39
C ALA A 427 16.26 -11.86 1.35
N ALA A 428 16.23 -10.55 1.53
CA ALA A 428 15.70 -9.64 0.52
C ALA A 428 16.56 -9.69 -0.75
N PRO A 429 15.93 -9.71 -1.95
CA PRO A 429 16.67 -9.72 -3.20
C PRO A 429 17.25 -8.33 -3.53
N ASN A 430 18.19 -8.32 -4.48
CA ASN A 430 18.55 -7.10 -5.20
C ASN A 430 17.74 -7.02 -6.49
N GLU A 431 17.29 -5.84 -6.84
CA GLU A 431 16.40 -5.61 -7.98
C GLU A 431 16.91 -4.48 -8.85
N VAL A 432 16.71 -4.63 -10.16
CA VAL A 432 16.77 -3.55 -11.14
C VAL A 432 15.48 -3.54 -11.92
N TYR A 433 14.86 -2.38 -12.08
CA TYR A 433 13.57 -2.29 -12.76
C TYR A 433 13.56 -1.16 -13.79
N LEU A 434 12.78 -1.38 -14.84
CA LEU A 434 12.40 -0.39 -15.84
C LEU A 434 10.88 -0.40 -15.95
N ARG A 435 10.26 0.77 -15.83
CA ARG A 435 8.83 0.97 -15.97
C ARG A 435 8.53 2.05 -16.99
N VAL A 436 7.47 1.84 -17.76
CA VAL A 436 6.87 2.85 -18.63
C VAL A 436 5.42 3.03 -18.21
N ALA A 437 5.02 4.27 -17.98
CA ALA A 437 3.67 4.64 -17.55
C ALA A 437 3.08 5.69 -18.50
N TYR A 438 1.88 5.43 -19.00
CA TYR A 438 1.10 6.37 -19.78
C TYR A 438 -0.20 6.72 -19.05
N TYR A 439 -0.49 8.01 -18.90
CA TYR A 439 -1.68 8.53 -18.24
C TYR A 439 -2.63 9.18 -19.27
N TYR A 440 -3.93 9.17 -19.01
CA TYR A 440 -4.93 9.77 -19.91
C TYR A 440 -6.18 10.24 -19.17
#